data_AF-A0A522FRE9-F1
#
_entry.id   AF-A0A522FRE9-F1
#
_cell.length_a   1.000
_cell.length_b   1.000
_cell.length_c   1.000
_cell.angle_alpha   90.00
_cell.angle_beta   90.00
_cell.angle_gamma   90.00
#
_symmetry.space_group_name_H-M   'P 1'
#
loop_
_entity.id
_entity.type
_entity.pdbx_description
1 polymer ?
#
loop_
_entity_poly.entity_id
_entity_poly.type
_entity_poly.pdbx_seq_one_letter_code
_entity_poly.pdbx_strand_id
1 'polypeptide(L)'
;MDRINKAKLILWTILGIAGAVAITRFIFGLGVTTNLTDNTPWGFWIGFDVMGGVALAGGGFVIAAFNYIFGKKILHPIARAAILTAFLGYVAVAIGLLFDLGLPWNIWHMIIYWNPHSPLFEVGWCVMLYLTVLTLEFTPVVLEKYPNIKLLSIIHGFLYKIRIPLVILGIMLSTLHQSSLGSLFLAMPYRLHPLWYSPIIPVIFFFSAICLGFMMVMVESMTSSYLYRKEQEIHILGKIKKYASYMLIFYLFVRFADIIIRGAGSFLFSFSWGMSLFWIEILLSCIIPLIIFSMPIKKIKISILYFGAFIGVVGVVFNRLNVGGITHLNNLTEIGSFYFPSLMEFSISAGVVSAAMLIFFYFVENFKVWEESPFDNLVINKASKFNSFKVYLGSNPIVNRTKFSFSFIFAFGLTFALISGGEIHSSGFDKSPVTKARGADTLLIDGNRDGYGVVFAHVNHQKLGYTCGYCHHINKPDDKATGCYECHDDMYLIGDAFRHDWHSSSSGANLDCFKCHNKSVSKGMNFKFSNKKATHICQNCHNKIIPLDSRIKILKTYKSLSYTDAMHSLCINCHEQKLHTDSLLKQIKPNLAQCSKCHKNFSVFKKDKKLFQGKKENKWVVVP
;
A
#
# COMPACT_ATOMS: atom_id res chain seq x y z
N MET A 1 18.37 -1.48 -34.71
CA MET A 1 19.24 -2.25 -33.81
C MET A 1 19.94 -1.41 -32.73
N ASP A 2 20.51 -0.24 -33.04
CA ASP A 2 21.29 0.50 -32.02
C ASP A 2 20.49 0.91 -30.78
N ARG A 3 19.21 1.27 -30.92
CA ARG A 3 18.35 1.66 -29.77
C ARG A 3 18.12 0.49 -28.81
N ILE A 4 17.68 -0.66 -29.34
CA ILE A 4 17.44 -1.86 -28.51
C ILE A 4 18.72 -2.39 -27.90
N ASN A 5 19.85 -2.38 -28.62
CA ASN A 5 21.13 -2.83 -28.07
C ASN A 5 21.64 -1.92 -26.94
N LYS A 6 21.46 -0.59 -27.07
CA LYS A 6 21.75 0.36 -25.98
C LYS A 6 20.83 0.14 -24.78
N ALA A 7 19.53 -0.07 -25.00
CA ALA A 7 18.59 -0.36 -23.92
C ALA A 7 18.99 -1.64 -23.18
N LYS A 8 19.24 -2.74 -23.89
CA LYS A 8 19.70 -4.01 -23.30
C LYS A 8 21.00 -3.85 -22.53
N LEU A 9 21.96 -3.07 -23.03
CA LEU A 9 23.21 -2.80 -22.31
C LEU A 9 22.92 -2.18 -20.93
N ILE A 10 22.10 -1.12 -20.88
CA ILE A 10 21.73 -0.45 -19.63
C ILE A 10 21.02 -1.42 -18.68
N LEU A 11 20.08 -2.23 -19.19
CA LEU A 11 19.36 -3.21 -18.37
C LEU A 11 20.29 -4.29 -17.79
N TRP A 12 21.27 -4.76 -18.57
CA TRP A 12 22.29 -5.69 -18.07
C TRP A 12 23.21 -5.04 -17.02
N THR A 13 23.53 -3.76 -17.17
CA THR A 13 24.28 -3.01 -16.14
C THR A 13 23.48 -2.96 -14.83
N ILE A 14 22.20 -2.56 -14.88
CA ILE A 14 21.32 -2.49 -13.71
C ILE A 14 21.18 -3.88 -13.06
N LEU A 15 21.00 -4.92 -13.86
CA LEU A 15 20.91 -6.29 -13.37
C LEU A 15 22.19 -6.75 -12.66
N GLY A 16 23.37 -6.29 -13.12
CA GLY A 16 24.65 -6.53 -12.43
C GLY A 16 24.70 -5.89 -11.05
N ILE A 17 24.29 -4.62 -10.93
CA ILE A 17 24.19 -3.90 -9.65
C ILE A 17 23.22 -4.64 -8.71
N ALA A 18 22.02 -4.94 -9.19
CA ALA A 18 21.00 -5.64 -8.43
C ALA A 18 21.44 -7.04 -8.00
N GLY A 19 22.19 -7.76 -8.86
CA GLY A 19 22.73 -9.08 -8.54
C GLY A 19 23.69 -9.06 -7.36
N ALA A 20 24.52 -8.03 -7.24
CA ALA A 20 25.41 -7.87 -6.09
C ALA A 20 24.62 -7.64 -4.80
N VAL A 21 23.63 -6.73 -4.83
CA VAL A 21 22.76 -6.42 -3.69
C VAL A 21 21.90 -7.63 -3.30
N ALA A 22 21.40 -8.39 -4.27
CA ALA A 22 20.63 -9.62 -4.07
C ALA A 22 21.42 -10.67 -3.28
N ILE A 23 22.69 -10.88 -3.61
CA ILE A 23 23.55 -11.80 -2.87
C ILE A 23 23.77 -11.30 -1.44
N THR A 24 24.06 -10.02 -1.25
CA THR A 24 24.18 -9.41 0.08
C THR A 24 22.90 -9.61 0.90
N ARG A 25 21.72 -9.40 0.30
CA ARG A 25 20.41 -9.58 0.95
C ARG A 25 20.19 -11.00 1.46
N PHE A 26 20.55 -12.02 0.67
CA PHE A 26 20.35 -13.42 1.07
C PHE A 26 21.41 -13.93 2.05
N ILE A 27 22.62 -13.35 2.05
CA ILE A 27 23.69 -13.73 2.99
C ILE A 27 23.51 -13.02 4.35
N PHE A 28 23.24 -11.72 4.34
CA PHE A 28 23.28 -10.87 5.55
C PHE A 28 21.89 -10.44 6.06
N GLY A 29 20.83 -10.70 5.30
CA GLY A 29 19.45 -10.41 5.71
C GLY A 29 18.92 -9.03 5.30
N LEU A 30 17.71 -8.70 5.78
CA LEU A 30 16.98 -7.47 5.44
C LEU A 30 17.64 -6.21 6.01
N GLY A 31 18.20 -6.28 7.23
CA GLY A 31 18.71 -5.11 7.95
C GLY A 31 19.89 -4.43 7.26
N VAL A 32 20.68 -5.18 6.47
CA VAL A 32 21.85 -4.65 5.74
C VAL A 32 21.46 -4.04 4.39
N THR A 33 20.29 -4.38 3.86
CA THR A 33 19.92 -4.04 2.48
C THR A 33 18.72 -3.11 2.37
N THR A 34 18.06 -2.83 3.50
CA THR A 34 16.83 -2.04 3.54
C THR A 34 16.87 -1.04 4.67
N ASN A 35 16.19 0.10 4.47
CA ASN A 35 15.92 1.04 5.55
C ASN A 35 14.61 0.72 6.29
N LEU A 36 14.08 -0.49 6.13
CA LEU A 36 12.84 -0.91 6.77
C LEU A 36 12.99 -0.89 8.30
N THR A 37 11.88 -0.58 8.98
CA THR A 37 11.82 -0.52 10.43
C THR A 37 10.58 -1.25 10.92
N ASP A 38 10.49 -1.56 12.21
CA ASP A 38 9.27 -2.15 12.80
C ASP A 38 8.03 -1.26 12.61
N ASN A 39 8.25 0.05 12.45
CA ASN A 39 7.20 1.02 12.15
C ASN A 39 6.75 0.98 10.69
N THR A 40 7.68 0.72 9.77
CA THR A 40 7.44 0.65 8.32
C THR A 40 8.08 -0.62 7.76
N PRO A 41 7.44 -1.79 7.96
CA PRO A 41 8.04 -3.09 7.61
C PRO A 41 7.88 -3.48 6.13
N TRP A 42 7.07 -2.73 5.37
CA TRP A 42 6.74 -3.01 3.97
C TRP A 42 7.43 -2.05 3.00
N GLY A 43 7.38 -0.75 3.32
CA GLY A 43 8.14 0.29 2.65
C GLY A 43 7.99 0.28 1.12
N PHE A 44 9.12 0.47 0.45
CA PHE A 44 9.21 0.57 -1.00
C PHE A 44 8.97 -0.76 -1.70
N TRP A 45 9.55 -1.86 -1.24
CA TRP A 45 9.44 -3.15 -1.93
C TRP A 45 8.00 -3.66 -2.03
N ILE A 46 7.25 -3.71 -0.93
CA ILE A 46 5.85 -4.14 -1.02
C ILE A 46 5.01 -3.11 -1.79
N GLY A 47 5.25 -1.81 -1.58
CA GLY A 47 4.51 -0.74 -2.27
C GLY A 47 4.74 -0.70 -3.78
N PHE A 48 5.98 -0.89 -4.23
CA PHE A 48 6.37 -0.86 -5.64
C PHE A 48 6.38 -2.26 -6.26
N ASP A 49 7.17 -3.21 -5.76
CA ASP A 49 7.37 -4.51 -6.40
C ASP A 49 6.11 -5.38 -6.34
N VAL A 50 5.42 -5.41 -5.20
CA VAL A 50 4.19 -6.21 -5.06
C VAL A 50 2.97 -5.42 -5.52
N MET A 51 2.60 -4.36 -4.81
CA MET A 51 1.35 -3.64 -5.08
C MET A 51 1.39 -2.88 -6.40
N GLY A 52 2.50 -2.20 -6.70
CA GLY A 52 2.73 -1.52 -7.98
C GLY A 52 2.93 -2.52 -9.11
N GLY A 53 3.80 -3.52 -8.94
CA GLY A 53 4.16 -4.51 -9.94
C GLY A 53 2.97 -5.35 -10.42
N VAL A 54 2.13 -5.81 -9.48
CA VAL A 54 0.87 -6.49 -9.80
C VAL A 54 -0.05 -5.59 -10.62
N ALA A 55 -0.16 -4.32 -10.25
CA ALA A 55 -1.05 -3.39 -10.94
C ALA A 55 -0.50 -3.05 -12.35
N LEU A 56 0.83 -2.94 -12.50
CA LEU A 56 1.52 -2.76 -13.78
C LEU A 56 1.30 -3.96 -14.71
N ALA A 57 1.24 -5.17 -14.15
CA ALA A 57 0.91 -6.39 -14.88
C ALA A 57 -0.58 -6.49 -15.30
N GLY A 58 -1.41 -5.50 -14.92
CA GLY A 58 -2.84 -5.47 -15.21
C GLY A 58 -3.21 -5.33 -16.69
N GLY A 59 -2.27 -4.98 -17.56
CA GLY A 59 -2.53 -4.81 -19.00
C GLY A 59 -3.11 -6.06 -19.67
N GLY A 60 -2.59 -7.25 -19.35
CA GLY A 60 -3.01 -8.50 -19.98
C GLY A 60 -4.49 -8.83 -19.75
N PHE A 61 -4.95 -8.78 -18.49
CA PHE A 61 -6.35 -9.12 -18.19
C PHE A 61 -7.32 -8.06 -18.73
N VAL A 62 -6.96 -6.77 -18.72
CA VAL A 62 -7.81 -5.71 -19.25
C VAL A 62 -8.02 -5.91 -20.75
N ILE A 63 -6.95 -6.18 -21.50
CA ILE A 63 -7.03 -6.45 -22.94
C ILE A 63 -7.76 -7.76 -23.23
N ALA A 64 -7.52 -8.82 -22.45
CA ALA A 64 -8.22 -10.09 -22.57
C ALA A 64 -9.73 -9.95 -22.30
N ALA A 65 -10.13 -9.24 -21.24
CA ALA A 65 -11.53 -8.99 -20.92
C ALA A 65 -12.25 -8.22 -22.05
N PHE A 66 -11.61 -7.20 -22.63
CA PHE A 66 -12.19 -6.47 -23.76
C PHE A 66 -12.33 -7.32 -25.02
N ASN A 67 -11.37 -8.19 -25.31
CA ASN A 67 -11.41 -9.07 -26.47
C ASN A 67 -12.44 -10.19 -26.32
N TYR A 68 -12.44 -10.88 -25.19
CA TYR A 68 -13.19 -12.13 -24.99
C TYR A 68 -14.56 -11.95 -24.32
N ILE A 69 -14.71 -11.01 -23.37
CA ILE A 69 -16.01 -10.76 -22.69
C ILE A 69 -16.83 -9.75 -23.49
N PHE A 70 -16.24 -8.60 -23.83
CA PHE A 70 -16.95 -7.54 -24.54
C PHE A 70 -16.98 -7.75 -26.08
N GLY A 71 -16.41 -8.84 -26.58
CA GLY A 71 -16.41 -9.22 -27.99
C GLY A 71 -15.68 -8.25 -28.92
N LYS A 72 -14.86 -7.34 -28.39
CA LYS A 72 -14.17 -6.31 -29.19
C LYS A 72 -12.87 -6.88 -29.73
N LYS A 73 -12.93 -7.65 -30.84
CA LYS A 73 -11.76 -8.23 -31.54
C LYS A 73 -10.69 -7.24 -32.03
N ILE A 74 -10.90 -5.95 -31.83
CA ILE A 74 -10.03 -4.86 -32.30
C ILE A 74 -8.68 -4.84 -31.56
N LEU A 75 -8.61 -5.35 -30.31
CA LEU A 75 -7.37 -5.38 -29.53
C LEU A 75 -6.62 -6.72 -29.67
N HIS A 76 -7.02 -7.56 -30.62
CA HIS A 76 -6.38 -8.86 -30.88
C HIS A 76 -4.89 -8.74 -31.26
N PRO A 77 -4.45 -7.76 -32.09
CA PRO A 77 -3.04 -7.67 -32.50
C PRO A 77 -2.06 -7.46 -31.33
N ILE A 78 -2.51 -6.80 -30.25
CA ILE A 78 -1.70 -6.49 -29.07
C ILE A 78 -1.90 -7.49 -27.92
N ALA A 79 -2.81 -8.46 -28.06
CA ALA A 79 -3.19 -9.36 -26.99
C ALA A 79 -2.01 -10.26 -26.54
N ARG A 80 -1.25 -10.83 -27.50
CA ARG A 80 -0.09 -11.69 -27.19
C ARG A 80 0.99 -10.95 -26.41
N ALA A 81 1.28 -9.70 -26.80
CA ALA A 81 2.23 -8.86 -26.09
C ALA A 81 1.73 -8.50 -24.68
N ALA A 82 0.46 -8.10 -24.55
CA ALA A 82 -0.13 -7.77 -23.25
C ALA A 82 -0.16 -8.97 -22.27
N ILE A 83 -0.44 -10.19 -22.77
CA ILE A 83 -0.40 -11.43 -21.97
C ILE A 83 1.04 -11.73 -21.54
N LEU A 84 2.02 -11.57 -22.44
CA LEU A 84 3.44 -11.74 -22.10
C LEU A 84 3.86 -10.74 -21.01
N THR A 85 3.46 -9.48 -21.12
CA THR A 85 3.73 -8.46 -20.09
C THR A 85 3.09 -8.82 -18.76
N ALA A 86 1.85 -9.31 -18.76
CA ALA A 86 1.21 -9.78 -17.53
C ALA A 86 1.95 -10.98 -16.92
N PHE A 87 2.30 -11.98 -17.73
CA PHE A 87 3.06 -13.15 -17.29
C PHE A 87 4.40 -12.75 -16.66
N LEU A 88 5.21 -11.94 -17.37
CA LEU A 88 6.51 -11.50 -16.86
C LEU A 88 6.38 -10.57 -15.66
N GLY A 89 5.34 -9.73 -15.61
CA GLY A 89 5.04 -8.89 -14.45
C GLY A 89 4.74 -9.72 -13.20
N TYR A 90 3.96 -10.79 -13.32
CA TYR A 90 3.69 -11.68 -12.18
C TYR A 90 4.88 -12.54 -11.78
N VAL A 91 5.70 -12.97 -12.74
CA VAL A 91 7.00 -13.60 -12.44
C VAL A 91 7.91 -12.62 -11.69
N ALA A 92 7.96 -11.36 -12.12
CA ALA A 92 8.74 -10.32 -11.47
C ALA A 92 8.25 -10.06 -10.04
N VAL A 93 6.93 -9.97 -9.81
CA VAL A 93 6.34 -9.86 -8.46
C VAL A 93 6.73 -11.06 -7.60
N ALA A 94 6.62 -12.29 -8.12
CA ALA A 94 6.97 -13.50 -7.38
C ALA A 94 8.45 -13.52 -6.99
N ILE A 95 9.34 -13.11 -7.89
CA ILE A 95 10.78 -12.97 -7.62
C ILE A 95 11.04 -11.85 -6.61
N GLY A 96 10.41 -10.68 -6.78
CA GLY A 96 10.48 -9.56 -5.84
C GLY A 96 10.10 -9.98 -4.42
N LEU A 97 9.00 -10.71 -4.28
CA LEU A 97 8.53 -11.23 -2.99
C LEU A 97 9.56 -12.12 -2.28
N LEU A 98 10.40 -12.87 -3.02
CA LEU A 98 11.46 -13.67 -2.40
C LEU A 98 12.53 -12.81 -1.73
N PHE A 99 12.74 -11.57 -2.17
CA PHE A 99 13.63 -10.61 -1.51
C PHE A 99 12.97 -9.98 -0.27
N ASP A 100 11.65 -9.81 -0.31
CA ASP A 100 10.87 -9.18 0.77
C ASP A 100 10.71 -10.12 1.97
N LEU A 101 10.60 -11.42 1.73
CA LEU A 101 10.38 -12.41 2.78
C LEU A 101 11.61 -12.57 3.68
N GLY A 102 11.39 -12.52 5.00
CA GLY A 102 12.45 -12.81 5.97
C GLY A 102 12.98 -14.25 5.86
N LEU A 103 12.10 -15.21 5.56
CA LEU A 103 12.43 -16.63 5.38
C LEU A 103 11.87 -17.13 4.03
N PRO A 104 12.50 -16.80 2.90
CA PRO A 104 11.95 -17.07 1.58
C PRO A 104 11.77 -18.56 1.29
N TRP A 105 12.62 -19.43 1.85
CA TRP A 105 12.50 -20.89 1.71
C TRP A 105 11.25 -21.49 2.37
N ASN A 106 10.54 -20.73 3.23
CA ASN A 106 9.30 -21.19 3.86
C ASN A 106 8.04 -20.85 3.05
N ILE A 107 8.15 -20.23 1.86
CA ILE A 107 6.98 -19.82 1.06
C ILE A 107 6.02 -20.96 0.74
N TRP A 108 6.51 -22.20 0.64
CA TRP A 108 5.69 -23.39 0.38
C TRP A 108 4.71 -23.73 1.51
N HIS A 109 4.93 -23.26 2.73
CA HIS A 109 4.05 -23.57 3.88
C HIS A 109 2.61 -23.15 3.62
N MET A 110 2.39 -22.04 2.91
CA MET A 110 1.06 -21.52 2.58
C MET A 110 0.24 -22.47 1.67
N ILE A 111 0.91 -23.39 0.96
CA ILE A 111 0.26 -24.37 0.09
C ILE A 111 -0.33 -25.53 0.92
N ILE A 112 0.29 -25.86 2.06
CA ILE A 112 -0.08 -27.02 2.88
C ILE A 112 -0.87 -26.58 4.13
N TYR A 113 -0.43 -25.51 4.81
CA TYR A 113 -0.99 -25.03 6.06
C TYR A 113 -1.82 -23.77 5.84
N TRP A 114 -3.11 -23.95 5.56
CA TRP A 114 -3.99 -22.87 5.16
C TRP A 114 -4.44 -22.02 6.34
N ASN A 115 -4.51 -20.70 6.15
CA ASN A 115 -5.13 -19.78 7.09
C ASN A 115 -6.15 -18.89 6.36
N PRO A 116 -7.39 -19.34 6.17
CA PRO A 116 -8.39 -18.63 5.38
C PRO A 116 -8.87 -17.32 6.02
N HIS A 117 -8.54 -17.05 7.29
CA HIS A 117 -8.88 -15.80 7.96
C HIS A 117 -7.90 -14.66 7.63
N SER A 118 -6.78 -14.96 6.96
CA SER A 118 -5.78 -13.97 6.60
C SER A 118 -5.99 -13.47 5.16
N PRO A 119 -6.18 -12.16 4.93
CA PRO A 119 -6.20 -11.61 3.58
C PRO A 119 -4.91 -11.89 2.79
N LEU A 120 -3.77 -12.05 3.49
CA LEU A 120 -2.50 -12.39 2.84
C LEU A 120 -2.49 -13.81 2.27
N PHE A 121 -3.21 -14.75 2.91
CA PHE A 121 -3.38 -16.11 2.39
C PHE A 121 -4.16 -16.09 1.07
N GLU A 122 -5.28 -15.36 1.02
CA GLU A 122 -6.09 -15.18 -0.19
C GLU A 122 -5.26 -14.57 -1.32
N VAL A 123 -4.52 -13.49 -1.03
CA VAL A 123 -3.62 -12.84 -1.99
C VAL A 123 -2.59 -13.83 -2.54
N GLY A 124 -1.89 -14.56 -1.68
CA GLY A 124 -0.87 -15.52 -2.08
C GLY A 124 -1.42 -16.65 -2.94
N TRP A 125 -2.56 -17.23 -2.56
CA TRP A 125 -3.24 -18.26 -3.36
C TRP A 125 -3.68 -17.76 -4.72
N CYS A 126 -4.28 -16.57 -4.77
CA CYS A 126 -4.71 -15.99 -6.05
C CYS A 126 -3.52 -15.73 -6.97
N VAL A 127 -2.38 -15.24 -6.46
CA VAL A 127 -1.15 -15.06 -7.26
C VAL A 127 -0.63 -16.39 -7.79
N MET A 128 -0.55 -17.43 -6.97
CA MET A 128 -0.05 -18.75 -7.39
C MET A 128 -0.93 -19.36 -8.49
N LEU A 129 -2.25 -19.37 -8.29
CA LEU A 129 -3.19 -19.88 -9.28
C LEU A 129 -3.17 -19.06 -10.56
N TYR A 130 -3.12 -17.73 -10.45
CA TYR A 130 -3.10 -16.85 -11.61
C TYR A 130 -1.80 -16.99 -12.40
N LEU A 131 -0.64 -17.10 -11.73
CA LEU A 131 0.63 -17.35 -12.39
C LEU A 131 0.63 -18.70 -13.13
N THR A 132 -0.02 -19.72 -12.57
CA THR A 132 -0.22 -21.00 -13.25
C THR A 132 -1.08 -20.83 -14.50
N VAL A 133 -2.21 -20.12 -14.40
CA VAL A 133 -3.08 -19.85 -15.56
C VAL A 133 -2.32 -19.07 -16.65
N LEU A 134 -1.60 -18.01 -16.30
CA LEU A 134 -0.79 -17.23 -17.25
C LEU A 134 0.30 -18.08 -17.90
N THR A 135 0.94 -18.97 -17.13
CA THR A 135 1.93 -19.91 -17.68
C THR A 135 1.28 -20.81 -18.73
N LEU A 136 0.11 -21.39 -18.42
CA LEU A 136 -0.63 -22.26 -19.35
C LEU A 136 -1.15 -21.49 -20.57
N GLU A 137 -1.56 -20.24 -20.41
CA GLU A 137 -2.04 -19.37 -21.48
C GLU A 137 -0.92 -18.96 -22.44
N PHE A 138 0.29 -18.68 -21.92
CA PHE A 138 1.44 -18.26 -22.71
C PHE A 138 2.21 -19.43 -23.34
N THR A 139 2.20 -20.62 -22.72
CA THR A 139 2.92 -21.81 -23.20
C THR A 139 2.70 -22.14 -24.68
N PRO A 140 1.49 -22.06 -25.27
CA PRO A 140 1.28 -22.29 -26.70
C PRO A 140 2.19 -21.45 -27.61
N VAL A 141 2.48 -20.19 -27.25
CA VAL A 141 3.37 -19.30 -28.02
C VAL A 141 4.79 -19.88 -28.12
N VAL A 142 5.25 -20.55 -27.07
CA VAL A 142 6.56 -21.22 -27.03
C VAL A 142 6.53 -22.51 -27.84
N LEU A 143 5.45 -23.30 -27.72
CA LEU A 143 5.29 -24.58 -28.40
C LEU A 143 5.11 -24.43 -29.93
N GLU A 144 4.52 -23.32 -30.40
CA GLU A 144 4.38 -22.99 -31.83
C GLU A 144 5.73 -23.02 -32.59
N LYS A 145 6.87 -22.84 -31.88
CA LYS A 145 8.22 -22.85 -32.47
C LYS A 145 8.75 -24.27 -32.75
N TYR A 146 8.24 -25.30 -32.07
CA TYR A 146 8.76 -26.67 -32.16
C TYR A 146 7.69 -27.67 -32.62
N PRO A 147 7.10 -27.50 -33.82
CA PRO A 147 5.98 -28.32 -34.29
C PRO A 147 6.36 -29.79 -34.54
N ASN A 148 7.64 -30.08 -34.77
CA ASN A 148 8.13 -31.41 -35.17
C ASN A 148 8.22 -32.41 -34.00
N ILE A 149 8.05 -31.95 -32.75
CA ILE A 149 8.11 -32.82 -31.56
C ILE A 149 6.69 -33.25 -31.19
N LYS A 150 6.38 -34.54 -31.39
CA LYS A 150 5.02 -35.11 -31.20
C LYS A 150 4.39 -34.74 -29.85
N LEU A 151 5.14 -34.91 -28.75
CA LEU A 151 4.66 -34.60 -27.40
C LEU A 151 4.26 -33.11 -27.24
N LEU A 152 5.09 -32.19 -27.75
CA LEU A 152 4.84 -30.75 -27.66
C LEU A 152 3.63 -30.33 -28.51
N SER A 153 3.44 -30.96 -29.67
CA SER A 153 2.27 -30.72 -30.54
C SER A 153 0.96 -31.19 -29.88
N ILE A 154 0.97 -32.33 -29.19
CA ILE A 154 -0.19 -32.81 -28.41
C ILE A 154 -0.54 -31.82 -27.29
N ILE A 155 0.46 -31.38 -26.53
CA ILE A 155 0.27 -30.40 -25.44
C ILE A 155 -0.27 -29.08 -26.01
N HIS A 156 0.30 -28.59 -27.12
CA HIS A 156 -0.18 -27.39 -27.81
C HIS A 156 -1.66 -27.51 -28.22
N GLY A 157 -2.05 -28.64 -28.83
CA GLY A 157 -3.43 -28.89 -29.24
C GLY A 157 -4.41 -28.92 -28.06
N PHE A 158 -4.01 -29.54 -26.94
CA PHE A 158 -4.80 -29.54 -25.71
C PHE A 158 -4.98 -28.12 -25.14
N LEU A 159 -3.88 -27.38 -24.98
CA LEU A 159 -3.91 -26.01 -24.45
C LEU A 159 -4.71 -25.06 -25.34
N TYR A 160 -4.64 -25.23 -26.66
CA TYR A 160 -5.44 -24.46 -27.61
C TYR A 160 -6.95 -24.71 -27.40
N LYS A 161 -7.35 -25.97 -27.16
CA LYS A 161 -8.75 -26.34 -26.91
C LYS A 161 -9.29 -25.75 -25.61
N ILE A 162 -8.48 -25.68 -24.55
CA ILE A 162 -8.89 -25.14 -23.24
C ILE A 162 -8.61 -23.65 -23.05
N ARG A 163 -8.17 -22.93 -24.11
CA ARG A 163 -7.82 -21.50 -24.03
C ARG A 163 -8.93 -20.63 -23.48
N ILE A 164 -10.18 -20.82 -23.93
CA ILE A 164 -11.29 -19.97 -23.49
C ILE A 164 -11.57 -20.13 -21.98
N PRO A 165 -11.69 -21.35 -21.43
CA PRO A 165 -11.72 -21.56 -19.98
C PRO A 165 -10.54 -20.92 -19.24
N LEU A 166 -9.31 -21.06 -19.75
CA LEU A 166 -8.12 -20.46 -19.13
C LEU A 166 -8.19 -18.93 -19.09
N VAL A 167 -8.61 -18.30 -20.17
CA VAL A 167 -8.78 -16.83 -20.23
C VAL A 167 -9.84 -16.37 -19.23
N ILE A 168 -10.97 -17.07 -19.13
CA ILE A 168 -12.04 -16.74 -18.18
C ILE A 168 -11.53 -16.88 -16.74
N LEU A 169 -10.86 -17.98 -16.42
CA LEU A 169 -10.22 -18.18 -15.12
C LEU A 169 -9.18 -17.09 -14.83
N GLY A 170 -8.39 -16.70 -15.83
CA GLY A 170 -7.43 -15.62 -15.73
C GLY A 170 -8.10 -14.29 -15.37
N ILE A 171 -9.20 -13.94 -16.03
CA ILE A 171 -9.96 -12.71 -15.74
C ILE A 171 -10.58 -12.75 -14.33
N MET A 172 -11.14 -13.90 -13.93
CA MET A 172 -11.72 -14.09 -12.59
C MET A 172 -10.64 -13.94 -11.50
N LEU A 173 -9.53 -14.67 -11.61
CA LEU A 173 -8.43 -14.63 -10.64
C LEU A 173 -7.75 -13.27 -10.59
N SER A 174 -7.58 -12.60 -11.75
CA SER A 174 -7.02 -11.25 -11.79
C SER A 174 -7.94 -10.24 -11.09
N THR A 175 -9.26 -10.33 -11.29
CA THR A 175 -10.24 -9.49 -10.60
C THR A 175 -10.16 -9.68 -9.08
N LEU A 176 -10.09 -10.93 -8.62
CA LEU A 176 -9.94 -11.26 -7.20
C LEU A 176 -8.66 -10.65 -6.64
N HIS A 177 -7.50 -11.01 -7.18
CA HIS A 177 -6.23 -10.59 -6.61
C HIS A 177 -6.02 -9.07 -6.57
N GLN A 178 -6.40 -8.34 -7.64
CA GLN A 178 -6.29 -6.87 -7.67
C GLN A 178 -7.15 -6.23 -6.56
N SER A 179 -8.29 -6.83 -6.24
CA SER A 179 -9.16 -6.43 -5.14
C SER A 179 -8.58 -6.85 -3.78
N SER A 180 -8.16 -8.11 -3.62
CA SER A 180 -7.67 -8.67 -2.35
C SER A 180 -6.38 -8.01 -1.85
N LEU A 181 -5.55 -7.45 -2.75
CA LEU A 181 -4.43 -6.57 -2.36
C LEU A 181 -4.90 -5.34 -1.58
N GLY A 182 -6.05 -4.77 -1.92
CA GLY A 182 -6.67 -3.70 -1.13
C GLY A 182 -7.17 -4.21 0.22
N SER A 183 -7.69 -5.44 0.29
CA SER A 183 -8.19 -6.05 1.53
C SER A 183 -7.13 -6.19 2.62
N LEU A 184 -5.84 -6.29 2.25
CA LEU A 184 -4.72 -6.26 3.22
C LEU A 184 -4.79 -5.03 4.16
N PHE A 185 -5.27 -3.90 3.64
CA PHE A 185 -5.33 -2.64 4.36
C PHE A 185 -6.57 -2.51 5.25
N LEU A 186 -7.60 -3.35 5.04
CA LEU A 186 -8.77 -3.39 5.92
C LEU A 186 -8.40 -3.87 7.32
N ALA A 187 -7.35 -4.69 7.45
CA ALA A 187 -6.83 -5.15 8.73
C ALA A 187 -6.04 -4.07 9.51
N MET A 188 -5.70 -2.95 8.87
CA MET A 188 -4.92 -1.86 9.51
C MET A 188 -5.55 -0.47 9.36
N PRO A 189 -6.81 -0.29 9.85
CA PRO A 189 -7.56 0.97 9.72
C PRO A 189 -6.84 2.17 10.34
N TYR A 190 -6.05 1.93 11.39
CA TYR A 190 -5.36 2.97 12.14
C TYR A 190 -3.92 3.22 11.70
N ARG A 191 -3.43 2.56 10.64
CA ARG A 191 -2.10 2.82 10.07
C ARG A 191 -2.15 3.68 8.82
N LEU A 192 -3.24 3.66 8.07
CA LEU A 192 -3.41 4.48 6.89
C LEU A 192 -4.03 5.83 7.20
N HIS A 193 -3.56 6.87 6.53
CA HIS A 193 -4.18 8.19 6.60
C HIS A 193 -5.63 8.15 6.03
N PRO A 194 -6.61 8.89 6.60
CA PRO A 194 -8.03 8.80 6.22
C PRO A 194 -8.39 9.09 4.76
N LEU A 195 -7.51 9.82 4.04
CA LEU A 195 -7.63 10.04 2.59
C LEU A 195 -7.36 8.76 1.77
N TRP A 196 -6.56 7.83 2.30
CA TRP A 196 -6.25 6.55 1.66
C TRP A 196 -7.07 5.39 2.18
N TYR A 197 -7.29 5.32 3.50
CA TYR A 197 -8.13 4.29 4.09
C TYR A 197 -9.60 4.42 3.67
N SER A 198 -10.22 3.31 3.28
CA SER A 198 -11.66 3.19 3.03
C SER A 198 -12.10 1.73 3.22
N PRO A 199 -13.32 1.47 3.72
CA PRO A 199 -13.92 0.12 3.72
C PRO A 199 -14.04 -0.49 2.32
N ILE A 200 -14.12 0.33 1.27
CA ILE A 200 -14.19 -0.12 -0.13
C ILE A 200 -12.83 -0.01 -0.85
N ILE A 201 -11.71 0.07 -0.12
CA ILE A 201 -10.37 0.06 -0.71
C ILE A 201 -10.12 -1.11 -1.69
N PRO A 202 -10.66 -2.34 -1.50
CA PRO A 202 -10.51 -3.41 -2.48
C PRO A 202 -11.07 -3.02 -3.86
N VAL A 203 -12.24 -2.37 -3.87
CA VAL A 203 -12.92 -1.91 -5.09
C VAL A 203 -12.16 -0.76 -5.75
N ILE A 204 -11.66 0.19 -4.94
CA ILE A 204 -10.85 1.32 -5.43
C ILE A 204 -9.54 0.81 -6.07
N PHE A 205 -8.93 -0.23 -5.48
CA PHE A 205 -7.73 -0.87 -6.00
C PHE A 205 -7.98 -1.55 -7.34
N PHE A 206 -9.09 -2.28 -7.46
CA PHE A 206 -9.50 -2.89 -8.71
C PHE A 206 -9.72 -1.85 -9.84
N PHE A 207 -10.47 -0.77 -9.59
CA PHE A 207 -10.70 0.26 -10.61
C PHE A 207 -9.42 0.99 -11.03
N SER A 208 -8.53 1.29 -10.07
CA SER A 208 -7.22 1.88 -10.38
C SER A 208 -6.32 0.93 -11.19
N ALA A 209 -6.38 -0.39 -10.93
CA ALA A 209 -5.65 -1.38 -11.71
C ALA A 209 -6.14 -1.45 -13.17
N ILE A 210 -7.44 -1.33 -13.43
CA ILE A 210 -7.97 -1.24 -14.81
C ILE A 210 -7.46 0.01 -15.52
N CYS A 211 -7.48 1.17 -14.84
CA CYS A 211 -6.96 2.41 -15.39
C CYS A 211 -5.48 2.28 -15.74
N LEU A 212 -4.68 1.71 -14.82
CA LEU A 212 -3.27 1.45 -15.01
C LEU A 212 -3.02 0.48 -16.16
N GLY A 213 -3.78 -0.60 -16.28
CA GLY A 213 -3.63 -1.59 -17.35
C GLY A 213 -3.73 -0.96 -18.74
N PHE A 214 -4.69 -0.06 -18.97
CA PHE A 214 -4.77 0.66 -20.25
C PHE A 214 -3.58 1.58 -20.50
N MET A 215 -3.16 2.33 -19.47
CA MET A 215 -2.03 3.26 -19.59
C MET A 215 -0.71 2.53 -19.80
N MET A 216 -0.51 1.39 -19.13
CA MET A 216 0.68 0.57 -19.25
C MET A 216 0.80 -0.05 -20.64
N VAL A 217 -0.30 -0.58 -21.20
CA VAL A 217 -0.30 -1.11 -22.58
C VAL A 217 0.02 -0.02 -23.61
N MET A 218 -0.45 1.22 -23.41
CA MET A 218 -0.06 2.35 -24.26
C MET A 218 1.44 2.65 -24.16
N VAL A 219 2.00 2.70 -22.94
CA VAL A 219 3.44 2.92 -22.71
C VAL A 219 4.27 1.82 -23.35
N GLU A 220 3.90 0.56 -23.15
CA GLU A 220 4.58 -0.62 -23.70
C GLU A 220 4.58 -0.59 -25.24
N SER A 221 3.41 -0.38 -25.85
CA SER A 221 3.25 -0.34 -27.30
C SER A 221 4.10 0.77 -27.94
N MET A 222 4.06 1.98 -27.38
CA MET A 222 4.84 3.11 -27.89
C MET A 222 6.34 2.94 -27.66
N THR A 223 6.75 2.41 -26.50
CA THR A 223 8.17 2.16 -26.18
C THR A 223 8.75 1.09 -27.10
N SER A 224 8.04 -0.02 -27.27
CA SER A 224 8.45 -1.11 -28.16
C SER A 224 8.55 -0.63 -29.61
N SER A 225 7.56 0.12 -30.09
CA SER A 225 7.59 0.72 -31.43
C SER A 225 8.80 1.64 -31.61
N TYR A 226 9.13 2.47 -30.61
CA TYR A 226 10.30 3.34 -30.65
C TYR A 226 11.64 2.60 -30.66
N LEU A 227 11.78 1.55 -29.84
CA LEU A 227 12.99 0.73 -29.71
C LEU A 227 13.28 -0.08 -30.98
N TYR A 228 12.25 -0.70 -31.54
CA TYR A 228 12.33 -1.53 -32.75
C TYR A 228 12.14 -0.74 -34.05
N ARG A 229 11.88 0.58 -33.98
CA ARG A 229 11.60 1.45 -35.14
C ARG A 229 10.39 1.00 -35.96
N LYS A 230 9.39 0.42 -35.31
CA LYS A 230 8.10 0.06 -35.91
C LYS A 230 7.19 1.29 -35.94
N GLU A 231 6.31 1.36 -36.94
CA GLU A 231 5.21 2.32 -36.93
C GLU A 231 4.25 2.03 -35.78
N GLN A 232 3.72 3.10 -35.19
CA GLN A 232 2.79 2.98 -34.08
C GLN A 232 1.38 2.73 -34.58
N GLU A 233 0.66 1.84 -33.90
CA GLU A 233 -0.73 1.50 -34.22
C GLU A 233 -1.70 2.57 -33.70
N ILE A 234 -1.65 3.76 -34.29
CA ILE A 234 -2.40 4.97 -33.85
C ILE A 234 -3.91 4.69 -33.69
N HIS A 235 -4.48 3.86 -34.56
CA HIS A 235 -5.89 3.47 -34.49
C HIS A 235 -6.23 2.66 -33.22
N ILE A 236 -5.34 1.77 -32.77
CA ILE A 236 -5.51 1.00 -31.53
C ILE A 236 -5.28 1.91 -30.32
N LEU A 237 -4.22 2.72 -30.33
CA LEU A 237 -3.92 3.69 -29.27
C LEU A 237 -5.08 4.67 -29.04
N GLY A 238 -5.71 5.17 -30.11
CA GLY A 238 -6.88 6.05 -30.01
C GLY A 238 -8.07 5.43 -29.28
N LYS A 239 -8.28 4.11 -29.43
CA LYS A 239 -9.36 3.39 -28.74
C LYS A 239 -9.02 3.12 -27.28
N ILE A 240 -7.80 2.66 -27.00
CA ILE A 240 -7.32 2.42 -25.63
C ILE A 240 -7.38 3.70 -24.81
N LYS A 241 -6.90 4.81 -25.37
CA LYS A 241 -7.00 6.16 -24.79
C LYS A 241 -8.44 6.54 -24.41
N LYS A 242 -9.42 6.25 -25.27
CA LYS A 242 -10.84 6.54 -25.01
C LYS A 242 -11.36 5.72 -23.83
N TYR A 243 -11.07 4.42 -23.79
CA TYR A 243 -11.47 3.56 -22.67
C TYR A 243 -10.78 3.95 -21.36
N ALA A 244 -9.48 4.27 -21.41
CA ALA A 244 -8.73 4.78 -20.28
C ALA A 244 -9.39 6.05 -19.69
N SER A 245 -9.81 6.98 -20.56
CA SER A 245 -10.48 8.22 -20.12
C SER A 245 -11.77 7.95 -19.35
N TYR A 246 -12.62 7.05 -19.86
CA TYR A 246 -13.87 6.70 -19.19
C TYR A 246 -13.63 6.03 -17.83
N MET A 247 -12.66 5.13 -17.75
CA MET A 247 -12.32 4.47 -16.49
C MET A 247 -11.70 5.43 -15.48
N LEU A 248 -10.86 6.38 -15.91
CA LEU A 248 -10.28 7.40 -15.03
C LEU A 248 -11.35 8.34 -14.44
N ILE A 249 -12.33 8.77 -15.25
CA ILE A 249 -13.46 9.58 -14.75
C ILE A 249 -14.26 8.80 -13.72
N PHE A 250 -14.57 7.53 -14.02
CA PHE A 250 -15.29 6.67 -13.10
C PHE A 250 -14.53 6.42 -11.79
N TYR A 251 -13.22 6.16 -11.88
CA TYR A 251 -12.34 6.02 -10.71
C TYR A 251 -12.34 7.29 -9.85
N LEU A 252 -12.20 8.47 -10.45
CA LEU A 252 -12.26 9.75 -9.72
C LEU A 252 -13.61 9.93 -9.02
N PHE A 253 -14.71 9.63 -9.72
CA PHE A 253 -16.05 9.73 -9.13
C PHE A 253 -16.18 8.83 -7.89
N VAL A 254 -15.82 7.54 -8.01
CA VAL A 254 -15.86 6.60 -6.88
C VAL A 254 -14.96 7.07 -5.73
N ARG A 255 -13.75 7.54 -6.05
CA ARG A 255 -12.77 7.97 -5.05
C ARG A 255 -13.23 9.19 -4.25
N PHE A 256 -13.74 10.21 -4.91
CA PHE A 256 -14.21 11.41 -4.22
C PHE A 256 -15.56 11.20 -3.52
N ALA A 257 -16.47 10.40 -4.11
CA ALA A 257 -17.73 10.04 -3.47
C ALA A 257 -17.48 9.30 -2.13
N ASP A 258 -16.57 8.33 -2.12
CA ASP A 258 -16.15 7.61 -0.91
C ASP A 258 -15.63 8.56 0.18
N ILE A 259 -14.72 9.48 -0.16
CA ILE A 259 -14.13 10.42 0.81
C ILE A 259 -15.20 11.34 1.42
N ILE A 260 -16.16 11.80 0.61
CA ILE A 260 -17.24 12.68 1.06
C ILE A 260 -18.21 11.92 1.97
N ILE A 261 -18.66 10.73 1.56
CA ILE A 261 -19.63 9.92 2.32
C ILE A 261 -19.07 9.52 3.69
N ARG A 262 -17.77 9.23 3.78
CA ARG A 262 -17.09 8.89 5.05
C ARG A 262 -16.82 10.10 5.96
N GLY A 263 -17.12 11.32 5.52
CA GLY A 263 -16.80 12.54 6.29
C GLY A 263 -15.32 12.91 6.30
N ALA A 264 -14.48 12.26 5.48
CA ALA A 264 -13.05 12.54 5.37
C ALA A 264 -12.72 13.75 4.48
N GLY A 265 -13.73 14.39 3.87
CA GLY A 265 -13.55 15.54 3.00
C GLY A 265 -12.87 16.75 3.65
N SER A 266 -12.90 16.87 4.98
CA SER A 266 -12.19 17.92 5.72
C SER A 266 -10.67 17.86 5.55
N PHE A 267 -10.11 16.67 5.33
CA PHE A 267 -8.67 16.46 5.12
C PHE A 267 -8.17 16.89 3.74
N LEU A 268 -9.08 17.06 2.77
CA LEU A 268 -8.70 17.56 1.45
C LEU A 268 -8.21 19.02 1.49
N PHE A 269 -8.49 19.72 2.59
CA PHE A 269 -8.17 21.14 2.80
C PHE A 269 -7.42 21.40 4.11
N SER A 270 -6.83 20.38 4.73
CA SER A 270 -6.21 20.50 6.06
C SER A 270 -4.78 21.05 6.08
N PHE A 271 -4.23 21.51 4.94
CA PHE A 271 -2.84 21.99 4.78
C PHE A 271 -1.79 21.09 5.45
N SER A 272 -1.95 19.77 5.33
CA SER A 272 -1.03 18.76 5.88
C SER A 272 -0.17 18.13 4.78
N TRP A 273 0.93 17.47 5.15
CA TRP A 273 1.77 16.72 4.20
C TRP A 273 0.97 15.64 3.44
N GLY A 274 0.06 14.95 4.14
CA GLY A 274 -0.86 13.99 3.53
C GLY A 274 -1.80 14.62 2.49
N MET A 275 -2.27 15.85 2.71
CA MET A 275 -3.07 16.57 1.70
C MET A 275 -2.27 16.81 0.42
N SER A 276 -1.03 17.29 0.54
CA SER A 276 -0.15 17.55 -0.61
C SER A 276 0.15 16.28 -1.40
N LEU A 277 0.51 15.19 -0.72
CA LEU A 277 0.75 13.89 -1.35
C LEU A 277 -0.49 13.37 -2.10
N PHE A 278 -1.67 13.51 -1.50
CA PHE A 278 -2.92 13.08 -2.12
C PHE A 278 -3.22 13.89 -3.39
N TRP A 279 -3.07 15.21 -3.37
CA TRP A 279 -3.31 16.04 -4.56
C TRP A 279 -2.27 15.80 -5.66
N ILE A 280 -1.00 15.61 -5.30
CA ILE A 280 0.05 15.23 -6.27
C ILE A 280 -0.32 13.88 -6.90
N GLU A 281 -0.72 12.90 -6.10
CA GLU A 281 -1.15 11.59 -6.58
C GLU A 281 -2.33 11.69 -7.56
N ILE A 282 -3.39 12.43 -7.23
CA ILE A 282 -4.56 12.63 -8.11
C ILE A 282 -4.19 13.40 -9.37
N LEU A 283 -3.30 14.39 -9.26
CA LEU A 283 -2.80 15.18 -10.39
C LEU A 283 -2.08 14.29 -11.40
N LEU A 284 -1.15 13.47 -10.93
CA LEU A 284 -0.34 12.59 -11.77
C LEU A 284 -1.14 11.40 -12.32
N SER A 285 -1.92 10.72 -11.47
CA SER A 285 -2.64 9.49 -11.84
C SER A 285 -3.85 9.75 -12.75
N CYS A 286 -4.52 10.88 -12.59
CA CYS A 286 -5.83 11.12 -13.22
C CYS A 286 -5.91 12.44 -13.99
N ILE A 287 -5.62 13.59 -13.37
CA ILE A 287 -5.91 14.91 -13.97
C ILE A 287 -5.07 15.13 -15.25
N ILE A 288 -3.75 14.98 -15.17
CA ILE A 288 -2.87 15.17 -16.33
C ILE A 288 -3.21 14.17 -17.45
N PRO A 289 -3.33 12.85 -17.18
CA PRO A 289 -3.76 11.88 -18.19
C PRO A 289 -5.11 12.23 -18.83
N LEU A 290 -6.11 12.65 -18.05
CA LEU A 290 -7.44 13.01 -18.56
C LEU A 290 -7.41 14.22 -19.49
N ILE A 291 -6.64 15.25 -19.17
CA ILE A 291 -6.48 16.43 -20.05
C ILE A 291 -5.88 16.00 -21.40
N ILE A 292 -4.83 15.20 -21.37
CA ILE A 292 -4.14 14.70 -22.56
C ILE A 292 -5.03 13.74 -23.36
N PHE A 293 -5.77 12.87 -22.68
CA PHE A 293 -6.67 11.90 -23.32
C PHE A 293 -7.98 12.53 -23.82
N SER A 294 -8.34 13.73 -23.38
CA SER A 294 -9.49 14.46 -23.95
C SER A 294 -9.20 15.07 -25.33
N MET A 295 -7.93 15.29 -25.68
CA MET A 295 -7.55 15.84 -26.98
C MET A 295 -7.81 14.87 -28.15
N PRO A 296 -8.22 15.30 -29.35
CA PRO A 296 -8.38 14.41 -30.49
C PRO A 296 -7.07 13.72 -30.89
N ILE A 297 -7.08 12.40 -31.14
CA ILE A 297 -5.87 11.63 -31.50
C ILE A 297 -5.15 12.17 -32.75
N LYS A 298 -5.90 12.76 -33.69
CA LYS A 298 -5.33 13.37 -34.91
C LYS A 298 -4.55 14.67 -34.64
N LYS A 299 -4.81 15.34 -33.51
CA LYS A 299 -4.20 16.63 -33.14
C LYS A 299 -3.08 16.49 -32.11
N ILE A 300 -2.93 15.31 -31.51
CA ILE A 300 -1.97 15.09 -30.42
C ILE A 300 -0.65 14.55 -30.97
N LYS A 301 0.47 15.12 -30.52
CA LYS A 301 1.77 14.51 -30.77
C LYS A 301 1.89 13.22 -29.97
N ILE A 302 2.47 12.19 -30.58
CA ILE A 302 2.74 10.89 -29.95
C ILE A 302 3.51 11.04 -28.63
N SER A 303 4.49 11.95 -28.57
CA SER A 303 5.26 12.19 -27.35
C SER A 303 4.42 12.72 -26.19
N ILE A 304 3.39 13.53 -26.49
CA ILE A 304 2.45 14.05 -25.48
C ILE A 304 1.52 12.93 -25.01
N LEU A 305 1.06 12.07 -25.94
CA LEU A 305 0.28 10.89 -25.58
C LEU A 305 1.08 9.94 -24.69
N TYR A 306 2.34 9.69 -25.04
CA TYR A 306 3.27 8.90 -24.23
C TYR A 306 3.45 9.50 -22.84
N PHE A 307 3.70 10.81 -22.76
CA PHE A 307 3.85 11.50 -21.48
C PHE A 307 2.60 11.35 -20.60
N GLY A 308 1.39 11.51 -21.16
CA GLY A 308 0.15 11.33 -20.42
C GLY A 308 -0.08 9.91 -19.93
N ALA A 309 0.25 8.89 -20.74
CA ALA A 309 0.17 7.49 -20.30
C ALA A 309 1.23 7.17 -19.23
N PHE A 310 2.47 7.62 -19.43
CA PHE A 310 3.58 7.39 -18.52
C PHE A 310 3.37 8.07 -17.16
N ILE A 311 2.94 9.33 -17.14
CA ILE A 311 2.70 10.04 -15.88
C ILE A 311 1.51 9.45 -15.11
N GLY A 312 0.50 8.95 -15.82
CA GLY A 312 -0.61 8.21 -15.22
C GLY A 312 -0.16 6.88 -14.60
N VAL A 313 0.71 6.14 -15.28
CA VAL A 313 1.36 4.94 -14.73
C VAL A 313 2.11 5.28 -13.44
N VAL A 314 2.98 6.29 -13.49
CA VAL A 314 3.74 6.77 -12.33
C VAL A 314 2.82 7.19 -11.20
N GLY A 315 1.72 7.90 -11.50
CA GLY A 315 0.75 8.36 -10.50
C GLY A 315 0.03 7.21 -9.79
N VAL A 316 -0.39 6.15 -10.51
CA VAL A 316 -1.02 4.99 -9.87
C VAL A 316 -0.01 4.16 -9.08
N VAL A 317 1.23 4.02 -9.56
CA VAL A 317 2.30 3.39 -8.77
C VAL A 317 2.61 4.22 -7.52
N PHE A 318 2.60 5.55 -7.63
CA PHE A 318 2.75 6.45 -6.49
C PHE A 318 1.61 6.28 -5.47
N ASN A 319 0.37 6.04 -5.93
CA ASN A 319 -0.72 5.63 -5.03
C ASN A 319 -0.37 4.34 -4.26
N ARG A 320 0.21 3.33 -4.92
CA ARG A 320 0.60 2.07 -4.26
C ARG A 320 1.74 2.26 -3.26
N LEU A 321 2.69 3.13 -3.56
CA LEU A 321 3.75 3.53 -2.64
C LEU A 321 3.21 4.31 -1.43
N ASN A 322 2.26 5.22 -1.66
CA ASN A 322 1.57 5.95 -0.61
C ASN A 322 0.87 4.99 0.34
N VAL A 323 0.04 4.08 -0.19
CA VAL A 323 -0.70 3.11 0.62
C VAL A 323 0.22 2.06 1.25
N GLY A 324 1.24 1.57 0.54
CA GLY A 324 2.11 0.47 0.98
C GLY A 324 3.17 0.84 2.02
N GLY A 325 3.45 2.13 2.23
CA GLY A 325 4.38 2.53 3.28
C GLY A 325 4.51 4.04 3.51
N ILE A 326 4.55 4.88 2.47
CA ILE A 326 4.90 6.31 2.62
C ILE A 326 3.88 7.06 3.49
N THR A 327 2.59 6.72 3.38
CA THR A 327 1.51 7.38 4.15
C THR A 327 1.09 6.60 5.39
N HIS A 328 1.85 5.58 5.79
CA HIS A 328 1.66 4.98 7.10
C HIS A 328 1.90 6.08 8.14
N LEU A 329 0.98 6.23 9.09
CA LEU A 329 0.95 7.36 10.04
C LEU A 329 2.29 7.53 10.79
N ASN A 330 3.05 6.45 10.97
CA ASN A 330 4.38 6.51 11.57
C ASN A 330 5.42 7.29 10.73
N ASN A 331 5.29 7.37 9.41
CA ASN A 331 6.18 8.13 8.52
C ASN A 331 5.75 9.60 8.33
N LEU A 332 4.51 9.93 8.69
CA LEU A 332 3.94 11.27 8.55
C LEU A 332 4.02 12.08 9.84
N THR A 333 4.41 11.46 10.96
CA THR A 333 4.33 12.01 12.31
C THR A 333 5.70 12.07 13.00
N GLU A 334 5.89 12.99 13.94
CA GLU A 334 7.10 13.09 14.79
C GLU A 334 7.31 11.88 15.74
N ILE A 335 6.39 10.91 15.73
CA ILE A 335 6.40 9.73 16.62
C ILE A 335 7.16 8.55 15.97
N GLY A 336 7.34 8.56 14.65
CA GLY A 336 8.11 7.55 13.94
C GLY A 336 9.31 8.13 13.21
N SER A 337 10.29 7.27 12.94
CA SER A 337 11.40 7.58 12.05
C SER A 337 10.89 7.66 10.61
N PHE A 338 11.14 8.79 9.93
CA PHE A 338 10.83 8.91 8.50
C PHE A 338 11.57 7.82 7.71
N TYR A 339 10.81 6.89 7.12
CA TYR A 339 11.35 5.90 6.21
C TYR A 339 11.61 6.53 4.84
N PHE A 340 12.85 6.43 4.38
CA PHE A 340 13.21 6.69 2.98
C PHE A 340 13.92 5.47 2.42
N PRO A 341 13.56 4.97 1.22
CA PRO A 341 14.12 3.74 0.70
C PRO A 341 15.63 3.87 0.46
N SER A 342 16.38 2.83 0.80
CA SER A 342 17.81 2.78 0.53
C SER A 342 18.09 2.68 -0.97
N LEU A 343 19.31 3.05 -1.40
CA LEU A 343 19.74 2.82 -2.79
C LEU A 343 19.74 1.33 -3.15
N MET A 344 19.97 0.46 -2.17
CA MET A 344 19.89 -0.99 -2.33
C MET A 344 18.46 -1.44 -2.61
N GLU A 345 17.46 -0.88 -1.92
CA GLU A 345 16.05 -1.15 -2.19
C GLU A 345 15.66 -0.79 -3.62
N PHE A 346 16.02 0.41 -4.09
CA PHE A 346 15.80 0.83 -5.48
C PHE A 346 16.52 -0.07 -6.48
N SER A 347 17.74 -0.51 -6.17
CA SER A 347 18.54 -1.33 -7.08
C SER A 347 17.92 -2.71 -7.32
N ILE A 348 17.38 -3.37 -6.27
CA ILE A 348 16.72 -4.68 -6.40
C ILE A 348 15.47 -4.55 -7.27
N SER A 349 14.59 -3.59 -6.98
CA SER A 349 13.37 -3.38 -7.76
C SER A 349 13.67 -3.02 -9.21
N ALA A 350 14.66 -2.15 -9.45
CA ALA A 350 15.12 -1.82 -10.80
C ALA A 350 15.72 -3.05 -11.53
N GLY A 351 16.42 -3.92 -10.80
CA GLY A 351 16.95 -5.19 -11.31
C GLY A 351 15.87 -6.18 -11.72
N VAL A 352 14.84 -6.34 -10.88
CA VAL A 352 13.68 -7.21 -11.16
C VAL A 352 12.94 -6.73 -12.41
N VAL A 353 12.65 -5.43 -12.52
CA VAL A 353 12.06 -4.84 -13.74
C VAL A 353 13.00 -5.02 -14.94
N SER A 354 14.30 -4.84 -14.76
CA SER A 354 15.28 -5.01 -15.84
C SER A 354 15.34 -6.44 -16.36
N ALA A 355 15.30 -7.43 -15.47
CA ALA A 355 15.24 -8.85 -15.83
C ALA A 355 13.96 -9.16 -16.63
N ALA A 356 12.80 -8.68 -16.15
CA ALA A 356 11.53 -8.86 -16.85
C ALA A 356 11.56 -8.24 -18.26
N MET A 357 12.11 -7.04 -18.42
CA MET A 357 12.25 -6.38 -19.74
C MET A 357 13.22 -7.12 -20.67
N LEU A 358 14.36 -7.61 -20.15
CA LEU A 358 15.31 -8.39 -20.94
C LEU A 358 14.68 -9.69 -21.45
N ILE A 359 13.93 -10.38 -20.60
CA ILE A 359 13.18 -11.59 -20.95
C ILE A 359 12.07 -11.26 -21.95
N PHE A 360 11.36 -10.14 -21.79
CA PHE A 360 10.36 -9.66 -22.75
C PHE A 360 10.97 -9.48 -24.14
N PHE A 361 12.09 -8.76 -24.25
CA PHE A 361 12.78 -8.57 -25.53
C PHE A 361 13.27 -9.89 -26.12
N TYR A 362 13.74 -10.82 -25.28
CA TYR A 362 14.10 -12.16 -25.73
C TYR A 362 12.90 -12.88 -26.36
N PHE A 363 11.72 -12.82 -25.73
CA PHE A 363 10.51 -13.47 -26.27
C PHE A 363 10.03 -12.83 -27.56
N VAL A 364 10.00 -11.49 -27.64
CA VAL A 364 9.62 -10.74 -28.85
C VAL A 364 10.53 -11.07 -30.03
N GLU A 365 11.82 -11.28 -29.77
CA GLU A 365 12.82 -11.58 -30.80
C GLU A 365 12.82 -13.06 -31.23
N ASN A 366 12.54 -13.98 -30.31
CA ASN A 366 12.73 -15.40 -30.57
C ASN A 366 11.44 -16.20 -30.81
N PHE A 367 10.27 -15.61 -30.54
CA PHE A 367 8.97 -16.27 -30.60
C PHE A 367 7.93 -15.40 -31.30
N LYS A 368 6.82 -16.01 -31.71
CA LYS A 368 5.71 -15.36 -32.43
C LYS A 368 4.81 -14.54 -31.50
N VAL A 369 5.39 -13.54 -30.85
CA VAL A 369 4.65 -12.58 -30.01
C VAL A 369 4.00 -11.51 -30.89
N TRP A 370 4.70 -11.06 -31.91
CA TRP A 370 4.18 -10.16 -32.95
C TRP A 370 3.84 -10.93 -34.23
N GLU A 371 2.95 -10.36 -35.05
CA GLU A 371 2.58 -10.92 -36.35
C GLU A 371 3.79 -10.96 -37.30
N GLU A 372 4.61 -9.91 -37.27
CA GLU A 372 5.86 -9.81 -38.02
C GLU A 372 7.07 -9.91 -37.08
N SER A 373 8.08 -10.68 -37.49
CA SER A 373 9.35 -10.74 -36.79
C SER A 373 10.03 -9.37 -36.81
N PRO A 374 10.60 -8.89 -35.70
CA PRO A 374 11.36 -7.65 -35.67
C PRO A 374 12.68 -7.71 -36.47
N PHE A 375 13.06 -8.91 -36.95
CA PHE A 375 14.23 -9.12 -37.78
C PHE A 375 13.84 -9.20 -39.26
N ASP A 376 14.27 -8.23 -40.05
CA ASP A 376 14.51 -8.45 -41.47
C ASP A 376 15.75 -9.35 -41.60
N ASN A 377 15.63 -10.47 -42.34
CA ASN A 377 16.76 -11.29 -42.77
C ASN A 377 17.64 -10.57 -43.80
N LEU A 378 17.89 -9.27 -43.64
CA LEU A 378 18.87 -8.54 -44.42
C LEU A 378 20.24 -8.92 -43.87
N VAL A 379 20.85 -9.91 -44.52
CA VAL A 379 22.28 -10.21 -44.40
C VAL A 379 23.04 -8.96 -44.82
N ILE A 380 23.31 -8.06 -43.87
CA ILE A 380 24.22 -6.94 -44.10
C ILE A 380 25.62 -7.54 -44.09
N ASN A 381 26.05 -8.04 -45.24
CA ASN A 381 27.45 -8.31 -45.56
C ASN A 381 28.20 -6.97 -45.63
N LYS A 382 28.34 -6.29 -44.48
CA LYS A 382 29.30 -5.19 -44.38
C LYS A 382 30.67 -5.83 -44.21
N ALA A 383 31.50 -5.72 -45.24
CA ALA A 383 32.91 -6.06 -45.15
C ALA A 383 33.51 -5.43 -43.88
N SER A 384 34.24 -6.23 -43.09
CA SER A 384 34.89 -5.76 -41.88
C SER A 384 35.94 -4.71 -42.24
N LYS A 385 35.67 -3.44 -41.93
CA LYS A 385 36.70 -2.40 -41.98
C LYS A 385 37.56 -2.54 -40.73
N PHE A 386 38.77 -3.07 -40.91
CA PHE A 386 39.78 -3.12 -39.85
C PHE A 386 40.17 -1.67 -39.48
N ASN A 387 40.14 -1.35 -38.19
CA ASN A 387 40.59 -0.07 -37.66
C ASN A 387 41.52 -0.38 -36.49
N SER A 388 42.77 0.07 -36.55
CA SER A 388 43.81 -0.24 -35.55
C SER A 388 43.44 0.17 -34.13
N PHE A 389 42.48 1.08 -33.95
CA PHE A 389 41.99 1.53 -32.64
C PHE A 389 40.69 0.82 -32.19
N LYS A 390 40.19 -0.18 -32.94
CA LYS A 390 38.95 -0.91 -32.61
C LYS A 390 39.21 -2.41 -32.55
N VAL A 391 38.92 -3.01 -31.39
CA VAL A 391 38.97 -4.47 -31.22
C VAL A 391 37.76 -5.12 -31.90
N TYR A 392 38.02 -6.07 -32.80
CA TYR A 392 36.98 -6.88 -33.41
C TYR A 392 36.52 -7.97 -32.42
N LEU A 393 35.26 -7.87 -31.97
CA LEU A 393 34.66 -8.81 -31.00
C LEU A 393 33.79 -9.90 -31.67
N GLY A 394 33.90 -10.10 -32.98
CA GLY A 394 33.12 -11.10 -33.73
C GLY A 394 31.89 -10.55 -34.45
N SER A 395 30.97 -11.45 -34.82
CA SER A 395 29.69 -11.08 -35.44
C SER A 395 28.77 -10.36 -34.44
N ASN A 396 27.75 -9.63 -34.93
CA ASN A 396 26.85 -8.84 -34.08
C ASN A 396 26.30 -9.59 -32.84
N PRO A 397 25.87 -10.87 -32.92
CA PRO A 397 25.42 -11.61 -31.75
C PRO A 397 26.53 -11.83 -30.71
N ILE A 398 27.75 -12.12 -31.17
CA ILE A 398 28.92 -12.35 -30.30
C ILE A 398 29.33 -11.04 -29.64
N VAL A 399 29.41 -9.94 -30.41
CA VAL A 399 29.74 -8.60 -29.91
C VAL A 399 28.76 -8.17 -28.82
N ASN A 400 27.46 -8.35 -29.06
CA ASN A 400 26.42 -7.99 -28.11
C ASN A 400 26.52 -8.83 -26.84
N ARG A 401 26.67 -10.15 -26.96
CA ARG A 401 26.87 -11.05 -25.80
C ARG A 401 28.06 -10.61 -24.96
N THR A 402 29.22 -10.38 -25.59
CA THR A 402 30.44 -9.97 -24.88
C THR A 402 30.25 -8.63 -24.16
N LYS A 403 29.65 -7.64 -24.81
CA LYS A 403 29.39 -6.32 -24.20
C LYS A 403 28.43 -6.40 -23.02
N PHE A 404 27.34 -7.15 -23.15
CA PHE A 404 26.33 -7.30 -22.10
C PHE A 404 26.88 -8.06 -20.90
N SER A 405 27.56 -9.20 -21.13
CA SER A 405 28.20 -9.97 -20.07
C SER A 405 29.29 -9.18 -19.35
N PHE A 406 30.13 -8.45 -20.10
CA PHE A 406 31.16 -7.59 -19.50
C PHE A 406 30.54 -6.48 -18.65
N SER A 407 29.51 -5.80 -19.14
CA SER A 407 28.84 -4.75 -18.38
C SER A 407 28.19 -5.28 -17.12
N PHE A 408 27.58 -6.47 -17.16
CA PHE A 408 27.00 -7.12 -16.00
C PHE A 408 28.09 -7.44 -14.95
N ILE A 409 29.16 -8.15 -15.36
CA ILE A 409 30.24 -8.57 -14.45
C ILE A 409 30.93 -7.36 -13.83
N PHE A 410 31.21 -6.32 -14.63
CA PHE A 410 31.84 -5.11 -14.14
C PHE A 410 30.96 -4.38 -13.12
N ALA A 411 29.67 -4.17 -13.43
CA ALA A 411 28.74 -3.51 -12.52
C ALA A 411 28.52 -4.32 -11.24
N PHE A 412 28.42 -5.64 -11.34
CA PHE A 412 28.33 -6.56 -10.22
C PHE A 412 29.56 -6.46 -9.31
N GLY A 413 30.77 -6.62 -9.87
CA GLY A 413 32.01 -6.59 -9.11
C GLY A 413 32.26 -5.25 -8.42
N LEU A 414 32.01 -4.14 -9.14
CA LEU A 414 32.12 -2.79 -8.58
C LEU A 414 31.14 -2.57 -7.44
N THR A 415 29.87 -2.95 -7.62
CA THR A 415 28.83 -2.78 -6.60
C THR A 415 29.13 -3.62 -5.36
N PHE A 416 29.52 -4.89 -5.56
CA PHE A 416 29.86 -5.80 -4.47
C PHE A 416 31.04 -5.26 -3.63
N ALA A 417 32.07 -4.70 -4.30
CA ALA A 417 33.20 -4.06 -3.62
C ALA A 417 32.82 -2.79 -2.84
N LEU A 418 31.78 -2.06 -3.25
CA LEU A 418 31.30 -0.87 -2.56
C LEU A 418 30.42 -1.19 -1.34
N ILE A 419 29.70 -2.31 -1.36
CA ILE A 419 28.82 -2.74 -0.25
C ILE A 419 29.63 -3.28 0.94
N SER A 420 30.86 -3.78 0.72
CA SER A 420 31.61 -4.53 1.73
C SER A 420 32.20 -3.71 2.90
N GLY A 421 31.72 -2.48 3.16
CA GLY A 421 32.21 -1.61 4.23
C GLY A 421 31.11 -1.18 5.22
N GLY A 422 31.33 -1.40 6.52
CA GLY A 422 30.54 -0.84 7.63
C GLY A 422 29.18 -1.50 7.90
N GLU A 423 28.34 -1.68 6.88
CA GLU A 423 26.94 -2.12 7.04
C GLU A 423 26.77 -3.63 7.30
N ILE A 424 27.80 -4.43 7.00
CA ILE A 424 27.81 -5.89 7.25
C ILE A 424 27.85 -6.21 8.76
N HIS A 425 28.24 -5.25 9.59
CA HIS A 425 28.28 -5.39 11.04
C HIS A 425 27.00 -4.82 11.67
N SER A 426 25.83 -5.44 11.44
CA SER A 426 24.64 -5.06 12.19
C SER A 426 24.76 -5.54 13.65
N SER A 427 24.83 -4.62 14.61
CA SER A 427 24.55 -4.91 16.00
C SER A 427 23.14 -5.51 16.07
N GLY A 428 23.02 -6.76 16.51
CA GLY A 428 21.78 -7.54 16.42
C GLY A 428 20.53 -6.84 16.94
N PHE A 429 19.37 -7.41 16.59
CA PHE A 429 18.01 -6.94 16.85
C PHE A 429 17.87 -5.94 18.01
N ASP A 430 17.62 -4.68 17.68
CA ASP A 430 16.98 -3.77 18.62
C ASP A 430 15.58 -4.33 18.89
N LYS A 431 15.35 -4.78 20.12
CA LYS A 431 14.01 -5.21 20.55
C LYS A 431 13.11 -3.98 20.59
N SER A 432 12.39 -3.73 19.50
CA SER A 432 11.23 -2.83 19.54
C SER A 432 10.07 -3.56 20.22
N PRO A 433 9.65 -3.16 21.43
CA PRO A 433 8.48 -3.76 22.05
C PRO A 433 7.27 -3.54 21.14
N VAL A 434 6.51 -4.60 20.85
CA VAL A 434 5.27 -4.51 20.06
C VAL A 434 4.28 -3.63 20.83
N THR A 435 4.01 -2.44 20.28
CA THR A 435 3.01 -1.51 20.81
C THR A 435 1.78 -1.51 19.90
N LYS A 436 0.59 -1.32 20.48
CA LYS A 436 -0.66 -1.19 19.70
C LYS A 436 -0.56 0.03 18.79
N ALA A 437 -1.17 -0.01 17.60
CA ALA A 437 -1.23 1.14 16.70
C ALA A 437 -1.88 2.34 17.41
N ARG A 438 -1.17 3.48 17.46
CA ARG A 438 -1.63 4.73 18.08
C ARG A 438 -1.75 5.79 16.98
N GLY A 439 -2.91 6.43 16.85
CA GLY A 439 -3.05 7.57 15.94
C GLY A 439 -2.27 8.77 16.50
N ALA A 440 -1.40 9.38 15.69
CA ALA A 440 -0.49 10.43 16.14
C ALA A 440 -0.96 11.84 15.71
N ASP A 441 -1.13 12.06 14.40
CA ASP A 441 -1.58 13.36 13.86
C ASP A 441 -3.06 13.60 14.08
N THR A 442 -3.83 12.54 13.85
CA THR A 442 -5.27 12.56 13.88
C THR A 442 -5.76 11.26 14.49
N LEU A 443 -6.50 11.39 15.60
CA LEU A 443 -7.14 10.28 16.27
C LEU A 443 -8.52 10.07 15.63
N LEU A 444 -8.73 8.89 15.03
CA LEU A 444 -10.08 8.45 14.74
C LEU A 444 -10.69 7.91 16.04
N ILE A 445 -11.63 8.66 16.57
CA ILE A 445 -12.30 8.43 17.83
C ILE A 445 -13.56 7.63 17.57
N ASP A 446 -13.48 6.31 17.73
CA ASP A 446 -14.61 5.38 17.69
C ASP A 446 -14.73 4.70 19.06
N GLY A 447 -15.41 5.39 19.98
CA GLY A 447 -15.48 4.98 21.40
C GLY A 447 -16.29 3.71 21.67
N ASN A 448 -17.19 3.30 20.78
CA ASN A 448 -18.02 2.09 20.88
C ASN A 448 -17.67 1.02 19.83
N ARG A 449 -16.70 1.28 18.95
CA ARG A 449 -16.22 0.35 17.92
C ARG A 449 -17.32 -0.04 16.93
N ASP A 450 -18.22 0.89 16.60
CA ASP A 450 -19.31 0.65 15.65
C ASP A 450 -18.95 1.03 14.21
N GLY A 451 -17.72 1.48 13.98
CA GLY A 451 -17.21 1.92 12.68
C GLY A 451 -17.48 3.38 12.37
N TYR A 452 -18.18 4.11 13.25
CA TYR A 452 -18.50 5.54 13.08
C TYR A 452 -17.68 6.37 14.06
N GLY A 453 -16.46 6.73 13.65
CA GLY A 453 -15.56 7.53 14.47
C GLY A 453 -15.54 9.03 14.12
N VAL A 454 -15.29 9.87 15.12
CA VAL A 454 -14.99 11.29 14.93
C VAL A 454 -13.49 11.50 14.76
N VAL A 455 -13.12 12.33 13.81
CA VAL A 455 -11.72 12.63 13.54
C VAL A 455 -11.25 13.78 14.44
N PHE A 456 -10.27 13.54 15.30
CA PHE A 456 -9.66 14.55 16.17
C PHE A 456 -8.22 14.85 15.75
N ALA A 457 -7.99 16.05 15.22
CA ALA A 457 -6.66 16.52 14.82
C ALA A 457 -5.78 16.86 16.05
N HIS A 458 -5.20 15.84 16.67
CA HIS A 458 -4.35 15.92 17.86
C HIS A 458 -3.15 16.84 17.64
N VAL A 459 -2.47 16.74 16.50
CA VAL A 459 -1.29 17.57 16.22
C VAL A 459 -1.61 19.05 16.05
N ASN A 460 -2.81 19.41 15.58
CA ASN A 460 -3.20 20.82 15.52
C ASN A 460 -3.28 21.43 16.92
N HIS A 461 -3.69 20.65 17.92
CA HIS A 461 -3.69 21.12 19.30
C HIS A 461 -2.25 21.21 19.85
N GLN A 462 -1.38 20.27 19.53
CA GLN A 462 0.03 20.35 19.91
C GLN A 462 0.73 21.60 19.32
N LYS A 463 0.46 21.92 18.05
CA LYS A 463 0.96 23.14 17.38
C LYS A 463 0.44 24.44 18.01
N LEU A 464 -0.73 24.40 18.65
CA LEU A 464 -1.26 25.51 19.45
C LEU A 464 -0.61 25.61 20.84
N GLY A 465 0.39 24.78 21.14
CA GLY A 465 1.13 24.77 22.40
C GLY A 465 0.52 23.87 23.48
N TYR A 466 -0.47 23.04 23.16
CA TYR A 466 -1.06 22.12 24.13
C TYR A 466 -0.22 20.84 24.27
N THR A 467 0.23 20.54 25.49
CA THR A 467 0.91 19.27 25.79
C THR A 467 -0.10 18.13 25.99
N CYS A 468 0.37 16.88 25.95
CA CYS A 468 -0.49 15.70 26.15
C CYS A 468 -1.30 15.77 27.45
N GLY A 469 -0.77 16.38 28.52
CA GLY A 469 -1.45 16.53 29.81
C GLY A 469 -2.71 17.41 29.77
N TYR A 470 -2.87 18.29 28.77
CA TYR A 470 -4.09 19.08 28.63
C TYR A 470 -5.30 18.23 28.23
N CYS A 471 -5.06 17.17 27.47
CA CYS A 471 -6.09 16.25 27.00
C CYS A 471 -6.14 14.95 27.82
N HIS A 472 -5.01 14.58 28.43
CA HIS A 472 -4.87 13.37 29.23
C HIS A 472 -4.70 13.71 30.70
N HIS A 473 -5.57 13.13 31.52
CA HIS A 473 -5.46 13.21 32.98
C HIS A 473 -4.93 11.92 33.61
N ILE A 474 -4.82 10.87 32.82
CA ILE A 474 -4.29 9.57 33.17
C ILE A 474 -3.63 8.99 31.92
N ASN A 475 -2.39 8.55 32.05
CA ASN A 475 -1.67 7.82 31.01
C ASN A 475 -1.40 6.41 31.50
N LYS A 476 -1.35 5.46 30.56
CA LYS A 476 -0.78 4.16 30.91
C LYS A 476 0.70 4.32 31.25
N PRO A 477 1.24 3.48 32.16
CA PRO A 477 2.67 3.42 32.40
C PRO A 477 3.43 3.29 31.06
N ASP A 478 4.46 4.11 30.89
CA ASP A 478 5.33 4.16 29.69
C ASP A 478 4.62 4.56 28.38
N ASP A 479 3.41 5.12 28.44
CA ASP A 479 2.64 5.57 27.28
C ASP A 479 2.52 7.11 27.22
N LYS A 480 2.72 7.66 26.02
CA LYS A 480 2.60 9.09 25.71
C LYS A 480 1.36 9.44 24.86
N ALA A 481 0.63 8.44 24.36
CA ALA A 481 -0.47 8.62 23.41
C ALA A 481 -1.61 7.59 23.58
N THR A 482 -1.96 7.25 24.83
CA THR A 482 -3.09 6.35 25.13
C THR A 482 -4.41 6.93 24.63
N GLY A 483 -5.10 6.29 23.69
CA GLY A 483 -6.40 6.78 23.23
C GLY A 483 -7.43 6.80 24.37
N CYS A 484 -8.27 7.84 24.44
CA CYS A 484 -9.23 8.00 25.54
C CYS A 484 -10.19 6.79 25.67
N TYR A 485 -10.46 6.08 24.57
CA TYR A 485 -11.32 4.90 24.51
C TYR A 485 -10.77 3.72 25.35
N GLU A 486 -9.48 3.72 25.68
CA GLU A 486 -8.88 2.66 26.49
C GLU A 486 -9.27 2.76 27.98
N CYS A 487 -9.60 3.97 28.44
CA CYS A 487 -10.11 4.21 29.79
C CYS A 487 -11.62 4.47 29.77
N HIS A 488 -12.15 5.02 28.69
CA HIS A 488 -13.56 5.33 28.47
C HIS A 488 -14.14 4.39 27.40
N ASP A 489 -14.24 3.10 27.75
CA ASP A 489 -14.53 1.99 26.83
C ASP A 489 -16.00 1.82 26.45
N ASP A 490 -16.89 2.65 27.03
CA ASP A 490 -18.32 2.68 26.71
C ASP A 490 -18.75 4.10 26.31
N MET A 491 -19.49 4.21 25.20
CA MET A 491 -19.87 5.49 24.63
C MET A 491 -20.86 6.29 25.50
N TYR A 492 -21.72 5.60 26.25
CA TYR A 492 -22.86 6.22 26.97
C TYR A 492 -22.94 5.84 28.46
N LEU A 493 -22.24 4.78 28.85
CA LEU A 493 -22.21 4.27 30.21
C LEU A 493 -20.86 4.56 30.87
N ILE A 494 -20.89 4.53 32.20
CA ILE A 494 -19.69 4.64 33.02
C ILE A 494 -18.91 3.34 32.89
N GLY A 495 -17.63 3.46 32.56
CA GLY A 495 -16.70 2.35 32.37
C GLY A 495 -15.92 1.99 33.63
N ASP A 496 -15.14 0.93 33.54
CA ASP A 496 -14.20 0.50 34.56
C ASP A 496 -12.75 0.77 34.09
N ALA A 497 -12.22 1.95 34.43
CA ALA A 497 -10.87 2.32 34.03
C ALA A 497 -9.77 1.52 34.76
N PHE A 498 -10.10 0.86 35.89
CA PHE A 498 -9.16 -0.01 36.58
C PHE A 498 -8.99 -1.34 35.83
N ARG A 499 -9.95 -1.79 35.01
CA ARG A 499 -9.93 -3.12 34.38
C ARG A 499 -9.76 -4.23 35.43
N HIS A 500 -10.78 -4.40 36.27
CA HIS A 500 -10.76 -5.39 37.36
C HIS A 500 -10.48 -6.82 36.86
N ASP A 501 -10.95 -7.15 35.65
CA ASP A 501 -10.69 -8.40 34.95
C ASP A 501 -9.19 -8.67 34.76
N TRP A 502 -8.47 -7.68 34.24
CA TRP A 502 -7.04 -7.82 33.97
C TRP A 502 -6.23 -7.86 35.27
N HIS A 503 -6.56 -7.01 36.24
CA HIS A 503 -5.84 -6.96 37.52
C HIS A 503 -6.03 -8.21 38.37
N SER A 504 -7.19 -8.87 38.31
CA SER A 504 -7.46 -10.10 39.08
C SER A 504 -7.10 -11.41 38.34
N SER A 505 -6.93 -11.37 37.01
CA SER A 505 -6.57 -12.56 36.23
C SER A 505 -5.15 -13.06 36.50
N SER A 506 -4.97 -14.39 36.46
CA SER A 506 -3.68 -15.06 36.58
C SER A 506 -2.72 -14.73 35.43
N SER A 507 -3.26 -14.41 34.25
CA SER A 507 -2.52 -13.95 33.06
C SER A 507 -2.23 -12.45 33.04
N GLY A 508 -2.72 -11.69 34.03
CA GLY A 508 -2.57 -10.24 34.13
C GLY A 508 -1.72 -9.85 35.34
N ALA A 509 -2.15 -8.84 36.12
CA ALA A 509 -1.40 -8.41 37.30
C ALA A 509 -1.49 -9.38 38.50
N ASN A 510 -2.40 -10.37 38.44
CA ASN A 510 -2.60 -11.40 39.44
C ASN A 510 -2.68 -10.86 40.88
N LEU A 511 -3.45 -9.77 41.06
CA LEU A 511 -3.67 -9.14 42.35
C LEU A 511 -4.82 -9.80 43.09
N ASP A 512 -4.59 -10.13 44.36
CA ASP A 512 -5.67 -10.57 45.25
C ASP A 512 -6.61 -9.39 45.56
N CYS A 513 -7.93 -9.62 45.50
CA CYS A 513 -8.96 -8.60 45.72
C CYS A 513 -8.79 -7.89 47.08
N PHE A 514 -8.31 -8.62 48.10
CA PHE A 514 -8.11 -8.10 49.45
C PHE A 514 -6.90 -7.17 49.59
N LYS A 515 -6.06 -7.04 48.56
CA LYS A 515 -5.03 -6.01 48.50
C LYS A 515 -5.63 -4.62 48.22
N CYS A 516 -6.82 -4.55 47.61
CA CYS A 516 -7.45 -3.28 47.22
C CYS A 516 -8.79 -3.02 47.95
N HIS A 517 -9.36 -4.06 48.57
CA HIS A 517 -10.63 -4.00 49.29
C HIS A 517 -10.52 -4.56 50.70
N ASN A 518 -11.41 -4.08 51.59
CA ASN A 518 -11.55 -4.64 52.91
C ASN A 518 -11.99 -6.13 52.83
N LYS A 519 -11.46 -6.98 53.71
CA LYS A 519 -11.77 -8.42 53.82
C LYS A 519 -13.27 -8.73 54.02
N SER A 520 -14.07 -7.74 54.40
CA SER A 520 -15.53 -7.85 54.53
C SER A 520 -16.31 -7.74 53.20
N VAL A 521 -15.64 -7.62 52.05
CA VAL A 521 -16.27 -7.49 50.73
C VAL A 521 -16.19 -8.80 49.94
N SER A 522 -17.34 -9.31 49.49
CA SER A 522 -17.42 -10.59 48.74
C SER A 522 -16.80 -10.50 47.34
N LYS A 523 -16.11 -11.57 46.92
CA LYS A 523 -15.48 -11.72 45.59
C LYS A 523 -16.47 -11.71 44.42
N GLY A 524 -17.78 -11.88 44.68
CA GLY A 524 -18.83 -11.89 43.65
C GLY A 524 -19.63 -10.59 43.49
N MET A 525 -19.29 -9.52 44.23
CA MET A 525 -19.98 -8.24 44.04
C MET A 525 -19.64 -7.62 42.69
N ASN A 526 -20.64 -7.13 41.96
CA ASN A 526 -20.43 -6.39 40.73
C ASN A 526 -19.87 -5.00 41.07
N PHE A 527 -18.54 -4.89 41.17
CA PHE A 527 -17.84 -3.67 41.59
C PHE A 527 -18.17 -2.47 40.70
N LYS A 528 -18.62 -2.70 39.46
CA LYS A 528 -19.05 -1.69 38.48
C LYS A 528 -19.95 -0.58 39.04
N PHE A 529 -20.70 -0.84 40.12
CA PHE A 529 -21.63 0.12 40.72
C PHE A 529 -21.26 0.61 42.14
N SER A 530 -20.25 0.05 42.83
CA SER A 530 -19.95 0.41 44.23
C SER A 530 -18.56 1.03 44.42
N ASN A 531 -18.50 2.35 44.69
CA ASN A 531 -17.26 3.11 44.92
C ASN A 531 -16.81 3.18 46.38
N LYS A 532 -17.59 2.66 47.34
CA LYS A 532 -17.48 3.06 48.75
C LYS A 532 -16.38 2.35 49.57
N LYS A 533 -15.59 1.44 49.00
CA LYS A 533 -14.68 0.55 49.78
C LYS A 533 -13.34 0.21 49.09
N ALA A 534 -12.77 1.11 48.29
CA ALA A 534 -11.38 0.97 47.82
C ALA A 534 -10.43 1.60 48.85
N THR A 535 -9.44 0.85 49.33
CA THR A 535 -8.50 1.31 50.39
C THR A 535 -7.22 1.94 49.83
N HIS A 536 -6.92 1.74 48.54
CA HIS A 536 -5.72 2.28 47.89
C HIS A 536 -6.07 3.02 46.59
N ILE A 537 -5.37 4.14 46.35
CA ILE A 537 -5.50 4.97 45.15
C ILE A 537 -4.51 4.45 44.10
N CYS A 538 -4.84 4.53 42.80
CA CYS A 538 -3.99 4.06 41.69
C CYS A 538 -2.54 4.57 41.77
N GLN A 539 -2.34 5.78 42.29
CA GLN A 539 -1.02 6.42 42.45
C GLN A 539 -0.08 5.64 43.38
N ASN A 540 -0.62 4.86 44.33
CA ASN A 540 0.19 4.08 45.27
C ASN A 540 0.94 2.92 44.59
N CYS A 541 0.43 2.44 43.44
CA CYS A 541 1.08 1.40 42.63
C CYS A 541 1.68 1.97 41.34
N HIS A 542 1.28 3.18 40.91
CA HIS A 542 1.72 3.82 39.68
C HIS A 542 2.17 5.27 39.89
N ASN A 543 3.44 5.42 40.27
CA ASN A 543 4.03 6.72 40.65
C ASN A 543 4.12 7.76 39.51
N LYS A 544 3.84 7.38 38.25
CA LYS A 544 3.93 8.26 37.06
C LYS A 544 2.68 8.22 36.15
N ILE A 545 1.54 7.82 36.70
CA ILE A 545 0.30 7.63 35.90
C ILE A 545 -0.38 8.95 35.49
N ILE A 546 -0.08 10.06 36.17
CA ILE A 546 -0.65 11.38 35.87
C ILE A 546 0.42 12.23 35.16
N PRO A 547 0.12 12.77 33.96
CA PRO A 547 1.02 13.71 33.29
C PRO A 547 1.33 14.93 34.16
N LEU A 548 2.57 15.42 34.11
CA LEU A 548 3.01 16.59 34.87
C LEU A 548 2.17 17.84 34.57
N ASP A 549 1.67 17.97 33.34
CA ASP A 549 0.86 19.12 32.91
C ASP A 549 -0.66 18.89 33.07
N SER A 550 -1.07 17.73 33.61
CA SER A 550 -2.49 17.42 33.82
C SER A 550 -3.14 18.43 34.76
N ARG A 551 -4.32 18.92 34.37
CA ARG A 551 -5.19 19.74 35.24
C ARG A 551 -5.77 18.95 36.42
N ILE A 552 -5.86 17.62 36.28
CA ILE A 552 -6.34 16.72 37.33
C ILE A 552 -5.12 16.06 37.98
N LYS A 553 -4.81 16.48 39.20
CA LYS A 553 -3.66 15.96 39.98
C LYS A 553 -3.99 14.75 40.83
N ILE A 554 -5.27 14.47 41.08
CA ILE A 554 -5.74 13.41 41.98
C ILE A 554 -6.90 12.67 41.32
N LEU A 555 -6.76 11.34 41.19
CA LEU A 555 -7.83 10.46 40.70
C LEU A 555 -8.69 10.02 41.88
N LYS A 556 -9.94 10.51 41.92
CA LYS A 556 -10.88 10.23 43.03
C LYS A 556 -11.64 8.91 42.89
N THR A 557 -11.63 8.30 41.70
CA THR A 557 -12.38 7.06 41.42
C THR A 557 -11.74 6.29 40.25
N TYR A 558 -11.92 4.98 40.24
CA TYR A 558 -11.59 4.10 39.11
C TYR A 558 -12.67 4.10 38.01
N LYS A 559 -13.83 4.68 38.29
CA LYS A 559 -14.93 4.77 37.32
C LYS A 559 -14.60 5.86 36.30
N SER A 560 -14.61 5.49 35.03
CA SER A 560 -14.53 6.45 33.94
C SER A 560 -15.93 6.94 33.58
N LEU A 561 -16.06 8.23 33.29
CA LEU A 561 -17.24 8.73 32.60
C LEU A 561 -17.42 7.98 31.27
N SER A 562 -18.62 8.06 30.68
CA SER A 562 -18.80 7.61 29.31
C SER A 562 -17.86 8.36 28.37
N TYR A 563 -17.51 7.76 27.25
CA TYR A 563 -16.64 8.37 26.26
C TYR A 563 -17.18 9.74 25.82
N THR A 564 -18.48 9.82 25.54
CA THR A 564 -19.14 11.09 25.19
C THR A 564 -19.02 12.12 26.30
N ASP A 565 -19.36 11.76 27.54
CA ASP A 565 -19.30 12.69 28.67
C ASP A 565 -17.88 13.17 28.96
N ALA A 566 -16.87 12.31 28.79
CA ALA A 566 -15.47 12.65 28.96
C ALA A 566 -14.99 13.67 27.92
N MET A 567 -15.31 13.44 26.64
CA MET A 567 -14.96 14.38 25.56
C MET A 567 -15.67 15.73 25.72
N HIS A 568 -16.97 15.73 26.05
CA HIS A 568 -17.69 16.99 26.28
C HIS A 568 -17.14 17.73 27.50
N SER A 569 -16.83 17.03 28.59
CA SER A 569 -16.24 17.66 29.79
C SER A 569 -14.86 18.26 29.50
N LEU A 570 -14.05 17.64 28.64
CA LEU A 570 -12.70 18.10 28.40
C LEU A 570 -12.66 19.20 27.30
N CYS A 571 -13.33 18.96 26.18
CA CYS A 571 -13.33 19.88 25.04
C CYS A 571 -14.17 21.13 25.28
N ILE A 572 -15.40 21.03 25.83
CA ILE A 572 -16.27 22.20 26.05
C ILE A 572 -15.61 23.16 27.05
N ASN A 573 -15.22 22.66 28.22
CA ASN A 573 -14.59 23.50 29.25
C ASN A 573 -13.32 24.19 28.72
N CYS A 574 -12.52 23.49 27.91
CA CYS A 574 -11.34 24.08 27.27
C CYS A 574 -11.72 25.17 26.26
N HIS A 575 -12.69 24.89 25.37
CA HIS A 575 -13.14 25.84 24.36
C HIS A 575 -13.83 27.07 24.95
N GLU A 576 -14.64 26.92 26.00
CA GLU A 576 -15.25 28.04 26.74
C GLU A 576 -14.17 28.94 27.33
N GLN A 577 -13.20 28.36 28.04
CA GLN A 577 -12.07 29.12 28.59
C GLN A 577 -11.29 29.86 27.51
N LYS A 578 -11.10 29.25 26.33
CA LYS A 578 -10.43 29.90 25.20
C LYS A 578 -11.24 31.04 24.59
N LEU A 579 -12.55 30.87 24.44
CA LEU A 579 -13.44 31.96 24.01
C LEU A 579 -13.47 33.14 25.00
N HIS A 580 -13.23 32.88 26.28
CA HIS A 580 -13.10 33.93 27.29
C HIS A 580 -11.74 34.63 27.28
N THR A 581 -10.66 33.92 26.93
CA THR A 581 -9.28 34.44 27.02
C THR A 581 -8.75 35.01 25.71
N ASP A 582 -9.26 34.59 24.56
CA ASP A 582 -8.79 34.99 23.23
C ASP A 582 -9.91 35.72 22.47
N SER A 583 -9.81 37.06 22.44
CA SER A 583 -10.80 37.95 21.81
C SER A 583 -10.87 37.80 20.29
N LEU A 584 -9.74 37.49 19.64
CA LEU A 584 -9.66 37.25 18.20
C LEU A 584 -10.34 35.94 17.84
N LEU A 585 -10.06 34.86 18.59
CA LEU A 585 -10.70 33.57 18.41
C LEU A 585 -12.21 33.65 18.62
N LYS A 586 -12.67 34.45 19.60
CA LYS A 586 -14.08 34.69 19.85
C LYS A 586 -14.79 35.36 18.66
N GLN A 587 -14.12 36.27 17.95
CA GLN A 587 -14.66 36.88 16.73
C GLN A 587 -14.71 35.89 15.55
N ILE A 588 -13.66 35.07 15.38
CA ILE A 588 -13.55 34.14 14.24
C ILE A 588 -14.45 32.90 14.43
N LYS A 589 -14.57 32.40 15.67
CA LYS A 589 -15.31 31.17 16.01
C LYS A 589 -16.16 31.34 17.28
N PRO A 590 -17.18 32.21 17.29
CA PRO A 590 -17.97 32.49 18.50
C PRO A 590 -18.67 31.25 19.08
N ASN A 591 -18.98 30.25 18.25
CA ASN A 591 -19.69 29.03 18.63
C ASN A 591 -18.76 27.83 18.89
N LEU A 592 -17.47 28.06 19.19
CA LEU A 592 -16.46 27.00 19.37
C LEU A 592 -16.79 26.04 20.53
N ALA A 593 -17.35 26.55 21.63
CA ALA A 593 -17.77 25.78 22.80
C ALA A 593 -19.08 24.99 22.59
N GLN A 594 -19.83 25.29 21.54
CA GLN A 594 -21.17 24.73 21.34
C GLN A 594 -21.16 23.41 20.55
N CYS A 595 -19.98 22.85 20.24
CA CYS A 595 -19.81 21.63 19.45
C CYS A 595 -20.59 21.65 18.12
N SER A 596 -20.73 22.84 17.51
CA SER A 596 -21.50 23.11 16.28
C SER A 596 -21.05 22.35 15.03
N LYS A 597 -19.81 21.85 15.05
CA LYS A 597 -19.28 20.95 14.04
C LYS A 597 -19.86 19.53 14.14
N CYS A 598 -20.27 19.10 15.34
CA CYS A 598 -20.76 17.77 15.63
C CYS A 598 -22.29 17.71 15.86
N HIS A 599 -22.92 18.84 16.22
CA HIS A 599 -24.37 18.94 16.46
C HIS A 599 -25.01 20.04 15.62
N LYS A 600 -26.09 19.70 14.90
CA LYS A 600 -26.84 20.63 14.03
C LYS A 600 -27.86 21.51 14.77
N ASN A 601 -28.37 21.08 15.94
CA ASN A 601 -29.37 21.80 16.73
C ASN A 601 -28.87 22.06 18.15
N PHE A 602 -28.80 23.33 18.56
CA PHE A 602 -28.22 23.76 19.83
C PHE A 602 -29.29 23.90 20.91
N SER A 603 -29.25 23.04 21.92
CA SER A 603 -29.71 23.40 23.27
C SER A 603 -28.49 23.37 24.18
N VAL A 604 -28.25 24.46 24.90
CA VAL A 604 -27.11 24.69 25.81
C VAL A 604 -26.80 23.42 26.62
N PHE A 605 -25.56 22.92 26.51
CA PHE A 605 -25.06 21.80 27.31
C PHE A 605 -25.25 22.12 28.80
N LYS A 606 -26.06 21.32 29.50
CA LYS A 606 -26.18 21.40 30.95
C LYS A 606 -25.20 20.40 31.56
N LYS A 607 -24.22 20.93 32.31
CA LYS A 607 -23.10 20.23 32.96
C LYS A 607 -23.48 18.93 33.71
N ASP A 608 -24.74 18.81 34.13
CA ASP A 608 -25.24 17.68 34.94
C ASP A 608 -26.28 16.79 34.21
N LYS A 609 -26.52 16.99 32.90
CA LYS A 609 -27.38 16.10 32.10
C LYS A 609 -26.54 15.28 31.11
N LYS A 610 -26.67 13.94 31.18
CA LYS A 610 -26.19 13.05 30.12
C LYS A 610 -26.74 13.51 28.78
N LEU A 611 -25.87 13.67 27.79
CA LEU A 611 -26.25 14.10 26.43
C LEU A 611 -27.13 13.06 25.72
N PHE A 612 -27.00 11.78 26.07
CA PHE A 612 -27.85 10.69 25.54
C PHE A 612 -28.11 9.64 26.64
N GLN A 613 -29.38 9.24 26.82
CA GLN A 613 -29.77 8.01 27.53
C GLN A 613 -30.13 6.95 26.49
N GLY A 614 -29.14 6.44 25.75
CA GLY A 614 -29.34 5.29 24.89
C GLY A 614 -29.40 4.00 25.71
N LYS A 615 -30.50 3.24 25.61
CA LYS A 615 -30.49 1.82 26.03
C LYS A 615 -29.63 1.03 25.04
N LYS A 616 -28.90 0.03 25.54
CA LYS A 616 -28.23 -0.98 24.70
C LYS A 616 -29.26 -1.68 23.82
N GLU A 617 -29.41 -1.25 22.58
CA GLU A 617 -29.73 -2.20 21.51
C GLU A 617 -28.40 -2.57 20.87
N ASN A 618 -27.83 -3.69 21.33
CA ASN A 618 -26.71 -4.34 20.67
C ASN A 618 -27.18 -4.74 19.26
N LYS A 619 -27.06 -3.85 18.28
CA LYS A 619 -27.11 -4.22 16.88
C LYS A 619 -25.71 -4.74 16.52
N TRP A 620 -25.61 -6.07 16.56
CA TRP A 620 -24.52 -6.87 16.00
C TRP A 620 -23.20 -6.78 16.78
N VAL A 621 -23.12 -7.58 17.84
CA VAL A 621 -21.85 -8.11 18.29
C VAL A 621 -21.57 -9.37 17.47
N VAL A 622 -20.73 -9.27 16.45
CA VAL A 622 -19.92 -10.42 16.02
C VAL A 622 -18.65 -10.34 16.86
N VAL A 623 -18.61 -11.14 17.91
CA VAL A 623 -17.36 -11.46 18.62
C VAL A 623 -16.55 -12.37 17.69
N PRO A 624 -15.22 -12.26 17.61
CA PRO A 624 -14.41 -13.40 17.21
C PRO A 624 -14.60 -14.60 18.14
#